data_AF-A0A5B0S379-F1
#
_entry.id   AF-A0A5B0S379-F1
#
_cell.length_a   1.000
_cell.length_b   1.000
_cell.length_c   1.000
_cell.angle_alpha   90.00
_cell.angle_beta   90.00
_cell.angle_gamma   90.00
#
_symmetry.space_group_name_H-M   'P 1'
#
loop_
_entity.id
_entity.type
_entity.pdbx_description
1 polymer ?
#
loop_
_entity_poly.entity_id
_entity_poly.type
_entity_poly.pdbx_seq_one_letter_code
_entity_poly.pdbx_strand_id
1 'polypeptide(L)'
;MGCGPSKPAEDRDASHRSAAIDAQLRKDRSNARKEIKILLLGAGESGKSTLVKQMKCLWDQPYTQAERESYREVILPTPFTSIQVVLDALPALQHITIPAEQGDAERIDLLLTLPPDSHDTPCLDPKVADAICQLWSRPGSSRPSHSAICTS
;
A
#
# COMPACT_ATOMS: atom_id res chain seq x y z
N MET A 1 -35.07 43.69 -47.46
CA MET A 1 -34.24 43.54 -46.24
C MET A 1 -35.10 42.92 -45.15
N GLY A 2 -35.05 41.59 -45.01
CA GLY A 2 -35.86 40.88 -44.02
C GLY A 2 -35.10 40.73 -42.72
N CYS A 3 -35.51 41.44 -41.67
CA CYS A 3 -35.03 41.23 -40.32
C CYS A 3 -35.82 40.03 -39.74
N GLY A 4 -35.19 38.86 -39.68
CA GLY A 4 -35.77 37.64 -39.10
C GLY A 4 -35.91 37.75 -37.57
N PRO A 5 -36.81 36.96 -36.95
CA PRO A 5 -37.12 37.06 -35.53
C PRO A 5 -35.88 36.79 -34.68
N SER A 6 -35.59 37.72 -33.77
CA SER A 6 -34.55 37.55 -32.75
C SER A 6 -34.95 36.37 -31.86
N LYS A 7 -34.13 35.31 -31.83
CA LYS A 7 -34.34 34.16 -30.92
C LYS A 7 -34.59 34.64 -29.48
N PRO A 8 -35.55 34.04 -28.75
CA PRO A 8 -35.85 34.41 -27.36
C PRO A 8 -34.60 34.30 -26.48
N ALA A 9 -34.55 35.07 -25.38
CA ALA A 9 -33.37 35.16 -24.52
C ALA A 9 -32.88 33.78 -24.01
N GLU A 10 -33.81 32.87 -23.73
CA GLU A 10 -33.51 31.50 -23.29
C GLU A 10 -32.69 30.70 -24.32
N ASP A 11 -32.96 30.89 -25.62
CA ASP A 11 -32.20 30.25 -26.70
C ASP A 11 -30.77 30.81 -26.81
N ARG A 12 -30.58 32.10 -26.48
CA ARG A 12 -29.25 32.72 -26.44
C ARG A 12 -28.43 32.20 -25.28
N ASP A 13 -29.05 32.06 -24.11
CA ASP A 13 -28.41 31.49 -22.92
C ASP A 13 -28.12 30.00 -23.09
N ALA A 14 -29.00 29.25 -23.76
CA ALA A 14 -28.76 27.86 -24.13
C ALA A 14 -27.61 27.75 -25.15
N SER A 15 -27.58 28.61 -26.16
CA SER A 15 -26.49 28.65 -27.15
C SER A 15 -25.16 29.04 -26.52
N HIS A 16 -25.15 29.99 -25.57
CA HIS A 16 -23.94 30.39 -24.85
C HIS A 16 -23.41 29.27 -23.96
N ARG A 17 -24.29 28.56 -23.24
CA ARG A 17 -23.95 27.36 -22.46
C ARG A 17 -23.39 26.25 -23.36
N SER A 18 -24.02 25.99 -24.51
CA SER A 18 -23.53 24.99 -25.47
C SER A 18 -22.13 25.35 -25.98
N ALA A 19 -21.90 26.61 -26.35
CA ALA A 19 -20.60 27.07 -26.82
C ALA A 19 -19.50 26.94 -25.75
N ALA A 20 -19.84 27.20 -24.47
CA ALA A 20 -18.92 27.01 -23.36
C ALA A 20 -18.56 25.52 -23.15
N ILE A 21 -19.55 24.62 -23.26
CA ILE A 21 -19.32 23.17 -23.19
C ILE A 21 -18.41 22.72 -24.33
N ASP A 22 -18.68 23.15 -25.56
CA ASP A 22 -17.86 22.78 -26.73
C ASP A 22 -16.41 23.28 -26.60
N ALA A 23 -16.22 24.49 -26.06
CA ALA A 23 -14.90 25.02 -25.78
C ALA A 23 -14.15 24.18 -24.72
N GLN A 24 -14.83 23.77 -23.65
CA GLN A 24 -14.28 22.89 -22.62
C GLN A 24 -13.92 21.52 -23.20
N LEU A 25 -14.79 20.91 -24.00
CA LEU A 25 -14.53 19.63 -24.66
C LEU A 25 -13.32 19.69 -25.60
N ARG A 26 -13.15 20.78 -26.34
CA ARG A 26 -11.96 20.98 -27.20
C ARG A 26 -10.68 21.06 -26.37
N LYS A 27 -10.71 21.76 -25.24
CA LYS A 27 -9.58 21.86 -24.31
C LYS A 27 -9.23 20.50 -23.71
N ASP A 28 -10.23 19.77 -23.23
CA ASP A 28 -10.06 18.44 -22.62
C ASP A 28 -9.54 17.43 -23.64
N ARG A 29 -10.01 17.48 -24.90
CA ARG A 29 -9.48 16.66 -25.99
C ARG A 29 -8.02 16.98 -26.32
N SER A 30 -7.60 18.24 -26.24
CA SER A 30 -6.20 18.63 -26.42
C SER A 30 -5.33 18.11 -25.28
N ASN A 31 -5.80 18.21 -24.03
CA ASN A 31 -5.10 17.71 -22.86
C ASN A 31 -4.98 16.18 -22.87
N ALA A 32 -6.06 15.47 -23.18
CA ALA A 32 -6.07 14.01 -23.28
C ALA A 32 -5.12 13.48 -24.37
N ARG A 33 -4.90 14.23 -25.46
CA ARG A 33 -3.92 13.86 -26.49
C ARG A 33 -2.47 13.99 -26.02
N LYS A 34 -2.21 14.83 -25.02
CA LYS A 34 -0.88 15.03 -24.42
C LYS A 34 -0.62 14.10 -23.23
N GLU A 35 -1.66 13.45 -22.73
CA GLU A 35 -1.58 12.52 -21.61
C GLU A 35 -0.93 11.20 -22.05
N ILE A 36 0.10 10.77 -21.33
CA ILE A 36 0.73 9.46 -21.53
C ILE A 36 0.14 8.49 -20.51
N LYS A 37 -0.51 7.42 -20.99
CA LYS A 37 -1.08 6.37 -20.14
C LYS A 37 -0.13 5.18 -20.07
N ILE A 38 0.20 4.77 -18.85
CA ILE A 38 1.09 3.65 -18.58
C ILE A 38 0.27 2.54 -17.92
N LEU A 39 0.36 1.31 -18.46
CA LEU A 39 -0.23 0.12 -17.87
C LEU A 39 0.88 -0.80 -17.35
N LEU A 40 0.82 -1.13 -16.06
CA LEU A 40 1.77 -2.04 -15.42
C LEU A 40 1.17 -3.45 -15.33
N LEU A 41 1.84 -4.43 -15.94
CA LEU A 41 1.43 -5.84 -15.95
C LEU A 41 2.46 -6.71 -15.22
N GLY A 42 2.01 -7.76 -14.55
CA GLY A 42 2.87 -8.70 -13.83
C GLY A 42 2.09 -9.53 -12.81
N ALA A 43 2.69 -10.64 -12.35
CA ALA A 43 2.13 -11.53 -11.34
C ALA A 43 1.74 -10.81 -10.03
N GLY A 44 0.93 -11.46 -9.18
CA GLY A 44 0.71 -10.99 -7.81
C GLY A 44 2.04 -10.68 -7.12
N GLU A 45 2.08 -9.64 -6.28
CA GLU A 45 3.27 -9.27 -5.48
C GLU A 45 4.52 -8.82 -6.27
N SER A 46 4.46 -8.69 -7.60
CA SER A 46 5.58 -8.26 -8.44
C SER A 46 6.05 -6.80 -8.26
N GLY A 47 5.61 -6.10 -7.21
CA GLY A 47 6.03 -4.74 -6.91
C GLY A 47 5.40 -3.62 -7.77
N LYS A 48 4.35 -3.89 -8.56
CA LYS A 48 3.66 -2.87 -9.38
C LYS A 48 3.20 -1.67 -8.55
N SER A 49 2.55 -1.92 -7.42
CA SER A 49 2.12 -0.88 -6.49
C SER A 49 3.30 -0.10 -5.91
N THR A 50 4.43 -0.76 -5.71
CA THR A 50 5.68 -0.12 -5.25
C THR A 50 6.21 0.83 -6.31
N LEU A 51 6.22 0.45 -7.59
CA LEU A 51 6.64 1.35 -8.68
C LEU A 51 5.77 2.60 -8.77
N VAL A 52 4.44 2.46 -8.66
CA VAL A 52 3.52 3.60 -8.64
C VAL A 52 3.76 4.48 -7.41
N LYS A 53 4.02 3.88 -6.23
CA LYS A 53 4.35 4.65 -5.02
C LYS A 53 5.66 5.43 -5.18
N GLN A 54 6.70 4.82 -5.77
CA GLN A 54 7.95 5.50 -6.09
C GLN A 54 7.73 6.64 -7.09
N MET A 55 6.85 6.46 -8.07
CA MET A 55 6.42 7.52 -8.97
C MET A 55 5.83 8.71 -8.18
N LYS A 56 4.95 8.50 -7.20
CA LYS A 56 4.44 9.62 -6.39
C LYS A 56 5.55 10.35 -5.62
N CYS A 57 6.51 9.61 -5.06
CA CYS A 57 7.66 10.19 -4.35
C CYS A 57 8.55 11.05 -5.27
N LEU A 58 8.83 10.59 -6.49
CA LEU A 58 9.70 11.30 -7.44
C LEU A 58 9.12 12.63 -7.92
N TRP A 59 7.80 12.78 -7.95
CA TRP A 59 7.09 14.01 -8.35
C TRP A 59 6.66 14.88 -7.16
N ASP A 60 7.17 14.59 -5.95
CA ASP A 60 6.86 15.31 -4.71
C ASP A 60 5.34 15.48 -4.47
N GLN A 61 4.56 14.47 -4.84
CA GLN A 61 3.11 14.48 -4.63
C GLN A 61 2.80 14.06 -3.20
N PRO A 62 2.21 14.94 -2.36
CA PRO A 62 1.92 14.61 -0.98
C PRO A 62 0.84 13.51 -0.90
N TYR A 63 1.02 12.59 0.04
CA TYR A 63 -0.02 11.62 0.37
C TYR A 63 -1.15 12.29 1.14
N THR A 64 -2.38 12.09 0.67
CA THR A 64 -3.58 12.60 1.33
C THR A 64 -3.85 11.87 2.65
N GLN A 65 -4.65 12.46 3.54
CA GLN A 65 -5.01 11.83 4.81
C GLN A 65 -5.70 10.47 4.60
N ALA A 66 -6.64 10.39 3.65
CA ALA A 66 -7.33 9.15 3.29
C ALA A 66 -6.37 8.06 2.77
N GLU A 67 -5.35 8.45 1.99
CA GLU A 67 -4.32 7.50 1.54
C GLU A 67 -3.48 6.98 2.71
N ARG A 68 -3.13 7.84 3.67
CA ARG A 68 -2.37 7.42 4.87
C ARG A 68 -3.18 6.48 5.75
N GLU A 69 -4.48 6.74 5.90
CA GLU A 69 -5.39 5.88 6.67
C GLU A 69 -5.51 4.50 6.01
N SER A 70 -5.73 4.43 4.69
CA SER A 70 -5.74 3.14 3.98
C SER A 70 -4.40 2.39 4.05
N TYR A 71 -3.26 3.11 4.05
CA TYR A 71 -1.97 2.45 4.26
C TYR A 71 -1.79 1.95 5.69
N ARG A 72 -2.32 2.68 6.69
CA ARG A 72 -2.25 2.26 8.09
C ARG A 72 -2.97 0.93 8.31
N GLU A 73 -4.14 0.75 7.70
CA GLU A 73 -4.92 -0.50 7.76
C GLU A 73 -4.14 -1.71 7.22
N VAL A 74 -3.25 -1.49 6.24
CA VAL A 74 -2.40 -2.56 5.69
C VAL A 74 -1.11 -2.74 6.49
N ILE A 75 -0.46 -1.65 6.90
CA ILE A 75 0.86 -1.68 7.55
C ILE A 75 0.77 -2.23 8.97
N LEU A 76 -0.25 -1.85 9.75
CA LEU A 76 -0.36 -2.26 11.15
C LEU A 76 -0.45 -3.78 11.37
N PRO A 77 -1.27 -4.55 10.63
CA PRO A 77 -1.34 -6.00 10.79
C PRO A 77 -0.12 -6.73 10.19
N THR A 78 0.63 -6.10 9.27
CA THR A 78 1.73 -6.76 8.55
C THR A 78 2.78 -7.40 9.48
N PRO A 79 3.33 -6.71 10.51
CA PRO A 79 4.29 -7.31 11.44
C PRO A 79 3.73 -8.52 12.19
N PHE A 80 2.45 -8.47 12.57
CA PHE A 80 1.79 -9.54 13.30
C PHE A 80 1.61 -10.77 12.41
N THR A 81 1.04 -10.61 11.21
CA THR A 81 0.92 -11.72 10.25
C THR A 81 2.29 -12.26 9.84
N SER A 82 3.29 -11.39 9.68
CA SER A 82 4.66 -11.80 9.33
C SER A 82 5.29 -12.67 10.41
N ILE A 83 5.15 -12.30 11.70
CA ILE A 83 5.71 -13.12 12.78
C ILE A 83 4.97 -14.45 12.92
N GLN A 84 3.64 -14.48 12.74
CA GLN A 84 2.87 -15.73 12.80
C GLN A 84 3.34 -16.70 11.71
N VAL A 85 3.47 -16.23 10.46
CA VAL A 85 3.98 -17.03 9.34
C VAL A 85 5.38 -17.58 9.63
N VAL A 86 6.25 -16.77 10.22
CA VAL A 86 7.59 -17.22 10.61
C VAL A 86 7.49 -18.29 11.70
N LEU A 87 6.72 -18.06 12.76
CA LEU A 87 6.55 -18.99 13.88
C LEU A 87 5.95 -20.33 13.44
N ASP A 88 4.97 -20.31 12.52
CA ASP A 88 4.36 -21.51 11.94
C ASP A 88 5.34 -22.28 11.05
N ALA A 89 6.26 -21.59 10.37
CA ALA A 89 7.24 -22.21 9.49
C ALA A 89 8.46 -22.77 10.24
N LEU A 90 8.80 -22.22 11.42
CA LEU A 90 9.99 -22.63 12.18
C LEU A 90 10.06 -24.13 12.50
N PRO A 91 8.98 -24.82 12.91
CA PRO A 91 9.01 -26.26 13.16
C PRO A 91 9.40 -27.10 11.94
N ALA A 92 9.15 -26.61 10.73
CA ALA A 92 9.53 -27.29 9.49
C ALA A 92 11.02 -27.12 9.15
N LEU A 93 11.71 -26.17 9.77
CA LEU A 93 13.11 -25.84 9.48
C LEU A 93 14.04 -26.61 10.44
N GLN A 94 14.40 -27.83 10.06
CA GLN A 94 15.21 -28.76 10.87
C GLN A 94 16.59 -28.24 11.30
N HIS A 95 17.10 -27.17 10.68
CA HIS A 95 18.42 -26.60 10.94
C HIS A 95 18.39 -25.26 11.69
N ILE A 96 17.21 -24.71 11.99
CA ILE A 96 17.08 -23.44 12.71
C ILE A 96 16.63 -23.75 14.13
N THR A 97 17.56 -23.66 15.07
CA THR A 97 17.27 -23.71 16.50
C THR A 97 17.34 -22.29 17.05
N ILE A 98 16.20 -21.72 17.41
CA ILE A 98 16.17 -20.45 18.15
C ILE A 98 16.46 -20.78 19.62
N PRO A 99 17.50 -20.20 20.24
CA PRO A 99 17.74 -20.37 21.67
C PRO A 99 16.51 -19.90 22.44
N ALA A 100 15.91 -20.77 23.24
CA ALA A 100 14.78 -20.41 24.08
C ALA A 100 15.26 -19.60 25.28
N GLU A 101 14.65 -18.44 25.49
CA GLU A 101 14.80 -17.58 26.67
C GLU A 101 13.53 -17.60 27.51
N GLN A 102 13.64 -17.06 28.73
CA GLN A 102 12.54 -16.98 29.68
C GLN A 102 11.35 -16.20 29.08
N GLY A 103 10.17 -16.83 29.06
CA GLY A 103 8.92 -16.21 28.61
C GLY A 103 8.67 -16.27 27.09
N ASP A 104 9.51 -16.96 26.31
CA ASP A 104 9.26 -17.11 24.87
C ASP A 104 8.07 -17.98 24.56
N ALA A 105 7.90 -19.09 25.29
CA ALA A 105 6.77 -19.99 25.11
C ALA A 105 5.45 -19.24 25.30
N GLU A 106 5.36 -18.36 26.31
CA GLU A 106 4.19 -17.53 26.57
C GLU A 106 3.95 -16.49 25.47
N ARG A 107 5.02 -15.86 24.95
CA ARG A 107 4.93 -14.90 23.84
C ARG A 107 4.50 -15.56 22.54
N ILE A 108 5.05 -16.75 22.24
CA ILE A 108 4.69 -17.53 21.05
C ILE A 108 3.24 -17.99 21.15
N ASP A 109 2.83 -18.53 22.30
CA ASP A 109 1.45 -18.94 22.55
C ASP A 109 0.47 -17.76 22.39
N LEU A 110 0.80 -16.60 22.97
CA LEU A 110 0.01 -15.37 22.78
C LEU A 110 -0.12 -14.98 21.31
N LEU A 111 0.96 -15.04 20.53
CA LEU A 111 0.94 -14.65 19.11
C LEU A 111 0.20 -15.65 18.22
N LEU A 112 0.24 -16.95 18.54
CA LEU A 112 -0.44 -17.99 17.75
C LEU A 112 -1.92 -18.17 18.11
N THR A 113 -2.31 -17.86 19.34
CA THR A 113 -3.72 -17.97 19.80
C THR A 113 -4.59 -16.79 19.34
N LEU A 114 -3.98 -15.66 19.00
CA LEU A 114 -4.69 -14.47 18.53
C LEU A 114 -5.10 -14.62 17.05
N PRO A 115 -6.39 -14.46 16.71
CA PRO A 115 -6.84 -14.58 15.32
C PRO A 115 -6.28 -13.44 14.46
N PRO A 116 -5.90 -13.73 13.19
CA PRO A 116 -5.29 -12.76 12.28
C PRO A 116 -6.21 -11.60 11.89
N ASP A 117 -7.53 -11.74 12.13
CA ASP A 117 -8.54 -10.73 11.77
C ASP A 117 -8.96 -9.83 12.95
N SER A 118 -8.31 -9.94 14.11
CA SER A 118 -8.65 -9.11 15.30
C SER A 118 -8.19 -7.65 15.21
N HIS A 119 -7.82 -7.18 14.02
CA HIS A 119 -7.11 -5.92 13.78
C HIS A 119 -7.98 -4.72 13.36
N ASP A 120 -9.28 -4.73 13.63
CA ASP A 120 -10.12 -3.52 13.57
C ASP A 120 -9.72 -2.44 14.62
N THR A 121 -8.64 -2.70 15.37
CA THR A 121 -8.14 -1.82 16.40
C THR A 121 -7.13 -0.83 15.80
N PRO A 122 -7.26 0.48 16.05
CA PRO A 122 -6.40 1.52 15.48
C PRO A 122 -4.93 1.43 15.95
N CYS A 123 -4.64 0.59 16.94
CA CYS A 123 -3.33 0.35 17.50
C CYS A 123 -3.10 -1.14 17.74
N LEU A 124 -1.83 -1.56 17.60
CA LEU A 124 -1.39 -2.88 18.03
C LEU A 124 -1.40 -2.93 19.56
N ASP A 125 -1.90 -4.02 20.15
CA ASP A 125 -1.85 -4.21 21.60
C ASP A 125 -0.38 -4.11 22.07
N PRO A 126 -0.06 -3.27 23.08
CA PRO A 126 1.28 -3.13 23.61
C PRO A 126 1.95 -4.46 23.99
N LYS A 127 1.19 -5.45 24.47
CA LYS A 127 1.72 -6.78 24.80
C LYS A 127 2.14 -7.56 23.57
N VAL A 128 1.34 -7.47 22.50
CA VAL A 128 1.64 -8.09 21.21
C VAL A 128 2.85 -7.39 20.57
N ALA A 129 2.90 -6.05 20.65
CA ALA A 129 4.03 -5.27 20.17
C ALA A 129 5.33 -5.66 20.88
N ASP A 130 5.32 -5.76 22.21
CA ASP A 130 6.50 -6.19 22.99
C ASP A 130 6.90 -7.62 22.61
N ALA A 131 5.95 -8.55 22.50
CA ALA A 131 6.23 -9.92 22.09
C ALA A 131 6.93 -9.98 20.72
N ILE A 132 6.44 -9.23 19.72
CA ILE A 132 7.05 -9.13 18.40
C ILE A 132 8.46 -8.54 18.50
N CYS A 133 8.63 -7.42 19.23
CA CYS A 133 9.92 -6.75 19.36
C CYS A 133 10.98 -7.65 20.03
N GLN A 134 10.62 -8.37 21.10
CA GLN A 134 11.52 -9.27 21.81
C GLN A 134 11.93 -10.45 20.93
N LEU A 135 10.97 -11.07 20.23
CA LEU A 135 11.25 -12.20 19.34
C LEU A 135 12.08 -11.78 18.12
N TRP A 136 11.84 -10.59 17.58
CA TRP A 136 12.53 -10.10 16.38
C TRP A 136 13.96 -9.60 16.65
N SER A 137 14.24 -9.09 17.85
CA SER A 137 15.55 -8.51 18.22
C SER A 137 16.67 -9.54 18.40
N ARG A 138 16.40 -10.83 18.19
CA ARG A 138 17.33 -11.91 18.52
C ARG A 138 18.44 -12.08 17.49
N PRO A 139 19.69 -12.35 17.91
CA PRO A 139 20.84 -12.46 17.01
C PRO A 139 20.85 -13.68 16.05
N GLY A 140 19.75 -14.43 15.93
CA GLY A 140 19.58 -15.52 14.97
C GLY A 140 18.77 -15.16 13.70
N SER A 141 18.02 -14.04 13.70
CA SER A 141 17.16 -13.63 12.58
C SER A 141 17.85 -12.71 11.55
N SER A 142 19.02 -12.14 11.89
CA SER A 142 19.67 -11.07 11.11
C SER A 142 21.02 -11.43 10.47
N ARG A 143 21.45 -12.70 10.49
CA ARG A 143 22.69 -13.14 9.83
C ARG A 143 22.45 -14.22 8.79
N PRO A 144 22.37 -13.90 7.49
CA PRO A 144 22.87 -14.80 6.47
C PRO A 144 24.40 -14.80 6.56
N SER A 145 24.97 -15.98 6.77
CA SER A 145 26.40 -16.27 6.73
C SER A 145 26.99 -15.89 5.38
N HIS A 146 27.51 -14.67 5.27
CA HIS A 146 28.27 -14.15 4.14
C HIS A 146 29.71 -14.71 4.11
N SER A 147 29.92 -16.00 4.40
CA SER A 147 31.27 -16.59 4.54
C SER A 147 31.47 -17.95 3.87
N ALA A 148 30.67 -18.32 2.86
CA ALA A 148 30.79 -19.62 2.19
C ALA A 148 31.15 -19.56 0.68
N ILE A 149 31.51 -18.40 0.10
CA ILE A 149 31.73 -18.30 -1.37
C ILE A 149 33.15 -17.85 -1.78
N CYS A 150 34.10 -17.63 -0.86
CA CYS A 150 35.49 -17.35 -1.26
C CYS A 150 36.50 -18.31 -0.64
N THR A 151 36.52 -19.55 -1.13
CA THR A 151 37.71 -20.40 -1.16
C THR A 151 37.73 -21.25 -2.42
N SER A 152 38.26 -20.69 -3.51
CA SER A 152 39.10 -21.35 -4.52
C SER A 152 39.79 -20.28 -5.36
#